data_AF-A0A0Q5N3T6-F1
#
_entry.id   AF-A0A0Q5N3T6-F1
#
_cell.length_a   1.000
_cell.length_b   1.000
_cell.length_c   1.000
_cell.angle_alpha   90.00
_cell.angle_beta   90.00
_cell.angle_gamma   90.00
#
_symmetry.space_group_name_H-M   'P 1'
#
loop_
_entity.id
_entity.type
_entity.pdbx_description
1 polymer ?
#
loop_
_entity_poly.entity_id
_entity_poly.type
_entity_poly.pdbx_seq_one_letter_code
_entity_poly.pdbx_strand_id
1 'polypeptide(L)'
;MSSPPADGSHAVHDFELVFAHVRAVVGDRATRRTSPRLSARITARALRAAGFHHVTGEPLVAADLRRDGTQFFDRSETVLIEVLALPRWFYGLYVEPNTPTPGQWAEVTGMFDRLGGELDARLAPADGFAH
;
A
#
# COMPACT_ATOMS: atom_id res chain seq x y z
N MET A 1 -29.33 29.51 -20.40
CA MET A 1 -28.54 28.42 -21.01
C MET A 1 -27.90 27.67 -19.86
N SER A 2 -28.30 26.43 -19.64
CA SER A 2 -27.81 25.59 -18.54
C SER A 2 -26.48 24.98 -18.94
N SER A 3 -25.42 25.22 -18.17
CA SER A 3 -24.18 24.45 -18.28
C SER A 3 -24.42 23.05 -17.70
N PRO A 4 -23.84 21.99 -18.29
CA PRO A 4 -23.99 20.63 -17.79
C PRO A 4 -23.33 20.49 -16.40
N PRO A 5 -23.77 19.54 -15.56
CA PRO A 5 -23.04 19.24 -14.34
C PRO A 5 -21.66 18.73 -14.75
N ALA A 6 -20.61 19.29 -14.17
CA ALA A 6 -19.28 18.72 -14.29
C ALA A 6 -19.35 17.29 -13.73
N ASP A 7 -19.24 16.30 -14.61
CA ASP A 7 -19.05 14.91 -14.23
C ASP A 7 -17.83 14.84 -13.32
N GLY A 8 -18.08 14.76 -12.01
CA GLY A 8 -17.56 13.72 -11.13
C GLY A 8 -16.08 13.37 -11.17
N SER A 9 -15.19 14.22 -11.68
CA SER A 9 -13.74 14.09 -11.48
C SER A 9 -13.43 14.50 -10.05
N HIS A 10 -13.89 13.71 -9.08
CA HIS A 10 -13.19 13.60 -7.82
C HIS A 10 -11.78 13.16 -8.20
N ALA A 11 -10.85 14.12 -8.23
CA ALA A 11 -9.44 13.83 -8.26
C ALA A 11 -9.23 12.75 -7.20
N VAL A 12 -8.74 11.58 -7.62
CA VAL A 12 -8.29 10.57 -6.68
C VAL A 12 -7.31 11.31 -5.80
N HIS A 13 -7.70 11.49 -4.54
CA HIS A 13 -6.99 12.41 -3.67
C HIS A 13 -5.48 12.15 -3.72
N ASP A 14 -4.71 13.23 -3.75
CA ASP A 14 -3.23 13.28 -3.73
C ASP A 14 -2.58 12.62 -2.48
N PHE A 15 -3.28 11.74 -1.79
CA PHE A 15 -2.84 11.17 -0.53
C PHE A 15 -2.01 9.92 -0.78
N GLU A 16 -0.72 10.06 -0.50
CA GLU A 16 0.18 8.95 -0.26
C GLU A 16 -0.31 8.20 1.00
N LEU A 17 -0.38 6.87 0.88
CA LEU A 17 -0.89 6.01 1.94
C LEU A 17 0.21 5.07 2.44
N VAL A 18 0.11 4.66 3.70
CA VAL A 18 0.97 3.60 4.24
C VAL A 18 0.10 2.42 4.65
N PHE A 19 0.46 1.23 4.19
CA PHE A 19 -0.13 -0.04 4.60
C PHE A 19 0.73 -0.68 5.68
N ALA A 20 0.19 -0.76 6.90
CA ALA A 20 0.91 -1.16 8.09
C ALA A 20 -0.02 -1.71 9.18
N HIS A 21 0.53 -2.42 10.18
CA HIS A 21 -0.26 -2.96 11.29
C HIS A 21 -0.85 -1.88 12.17
N VAL A 22 -2.17 -1.90 12.43
CA VAL A 22 -2.83 -0.90 13.26
C VAL A 22 -2.18 -0.82 14.65
N ARG A 23 -1.92 -1.97 15.28
CA ARG A 23 -1.33 -2.03 16.64
C ARG A 23 0.10 -1.49 16.74
N ALA A 24 0.86 -1.54 15.64
CA ALA A 24 2.23 -1.02 15.62
C ALA A 24 2.28 0.51 15.45
N VAL A 25 1.18 1.11 15.00
CA VAL A 25 1.05 2.52 14.64
C VAL A 25 0.55 3.35 15.82
N VAL A 26 -0.02 2.72 16.86
CA VAL A 26 -0.50 3.40 18.08
C VAL A 26 0.65 3.63 19.09
N GLY A 27 1.83 4.04 18.62
CA GLY A 27 2.88 4.68 19.43
C GLY A 27 4.11 3.86 19.85
N ASP A 28 5.07 4.58 20.46
CA ASP A 28 6.45 4.30 20.92
C ASP A 28 6.78 2.95 21.60
N ARG A 29 5.82 2.02 21.72
CA ARG A 29 5.98 0.67 22.28
C ARG A 29 6.04 -0.43 21.23
N ALA A 30 6.14 -0.07 19.94
CA ALA A 30 6.44 -1.02 18.89
C ALA A 30 7.82 -1.66 19.17
N THR A 31 7.82 -2.93 19.57
CA THR A 31 9.01 -3.75 19.80
C THR A 31 8.89 -4.98 18.93
N ARG A 32 10.01 -5.69 18.72
CA ARG A 32 10.01 -7.00 18.03
C ARG A 32 8.95 -7.98 18.55
N ARG A 33 8.59 -7.87 19.83
CA ARG A 33 7.65 -8.77 20.51
C ARG A 33 6.19 -8.32 20.39
N THR A 34 5.96 -7.02 20.19
CA THR A 34 4.63 -6.40 20.15
C THR A 34 4.18 -6.03 18.74
N SER A 35 5.10 -6.01 17.78
CA SER A 35 4.81 -5.67 16.39
C SER A 35 4.72 -6.93 15.54
N PRO A 36 3.53 -7.28 15.05
CA PRO A 36 3.37 -8.41 14.15
C PRO A 36 4.03 -8.08 12.82
N ARG A 37 4.65 -9.10 12.23
CA ARG A 37 5.28 -8.99 10.90
C ARG A 37 4.21 -9.11 9.84
N LEU A 38 4.16 -8.17 8.89
CA LEU A 38 3.40 -8.41 7.65
C LEU A 38 3.98 -9.69 7.04
N SER A 39 3.10 -10.58 6.60
CA SER A 39 3.55 -11.84 6.01
C SER A 39 3.95 -11.58 4.57
N ALA A 40 5.26 -11.49 4.31
CA ALA A 40 5.78 -11.27 2.96
C ALA A 40 5.21 -12.26 1.92
N ARG A 41 4.91 -13.49 2.33
CA ARG A 41 4.29 -14.47 1.44
C ARG A 41 2.84 -14.14 1.10
N ILE A 42 2.05 -13.73 2.10
CA ILE A 42 0.64 -13.38 1.92
C ILE A 42 0.55 -12.07 1.14
N THR A 43 1.30 -11.05 1.55
CA THR A 43 1.39 -9.76 0.85
C THR A 43 1.82 -9.93 -0.60
N ALA A 44 2.91 -10.67 -0.88
CA ALA A 44 3.36 -10.90 -2.27
C ALA A 44 2.34 -11.68 -3.11
N ARG A 45 1.53 -12.54 -2.49
CA ARG A 45 0.43 -13.23 -3.19
C ARG A 45 -0.68 -12.25 -3.54
N ALA A 46 -1.09 -11.39 -2.59
CA ALA A 46 -2.13 -10.39 -2.81
C ALA A 46 -1.71 -9.38 -3.89
N LEU A 47 -0.48 -8.85 -3.80
CA LEU A 47 0.09 -7.93 -4.78
C LEU A 47 0.13 -8.54 -6.19
N ARG A 48 0.64 -9.77 -6.33
CA ARG A 48 0.62 -10.48 -7.63
C ARG A 48 -0.80 -10.73 -8.15
N ALA A 49 -1.75 -11.04 -7.28
CA ALA A 49 -3.14 -11.26 -7.69
C ALA A 49 -3.81 -9.96 -8.17
N ALA A 50 -3.44 -8.81 -7.60
CA ALA A 50 -3.82 -7.49 -8.11
C ALA A 50 -3.04 -7.09 -9.38
N GLY A 51 -1.96 -7.82 -9.68
CA GLY A 51 -1.13 -7.65 -10.86
C GLY A 51 0.03 -6.66 -10.69
N PHE A 52 0.46 -6.44 -9.45
CA PHE A 52 1.69 -5.70 -9.20
C PHE A 52 2.92 -6.46 -9.68
N HIS A 53 3.88 -5.72 -10.23
CA HIS A 53 5.16 -6.21 -10.74
C HIS A 53 6.29 -5.27 -10.35
N HIS A 54 7.53 -5.78 -10.35
CA HIS A 54 8.69 -4.97 -10.01
C HIS A 54 8.95 -3.89 -11.06
N VAL A 55 9.44 -2.71 -10.68
CA VAL A 55 9.72 -1.60 -11.64
C VAL A 55 10.72 -1.98 -12.75
N THR A 56 11.51 -3.03 -12.54
CA THR A 56 12.44 -3.57 -13.54
C THR A 56 11.75 -4.48 -14.57
N GLY A 57 10.44 -4.71 -14.44
CA GLY A 57 9.66 -5.65 -15.24
C GLY A 57 9.71 -7.10 -14.72
N GLU A 58 10.48 -7.38 -13.67
CA GLU A 58 10.56 -8.73 -13.09
C GLU A 58 9.30 -9.10 -12.29
N PRO A 59 8.94 -10.39 -12.24
CA PRO A 59 7.87 -10.86 -11.38
C PRO A 59 8.17 -10.60 -9.90
N LEU A 60 7.21 -10.01 -9.19
CA LEU A 60 7.30 -9.79 -7.74
C LEU A 60 7.49 -11.11 -6.98
N VAL A 61 8.49 -11.18 -6.11
CA VAL A 61 8.69 -12.30 -5.18
C VAL A 61 8.63 -11.86 -3.72
N ALA A 62 8.30 -12.78 -2.82
CA ALA A 62 8.18 -12.47 -1.39
C ALA A 62 9.50 -11.96 -0.74
N ALA A 63 10.66 -12.20 -1.37
CA ALA A 63 11.93 -11.70 -0.89
C ALA A 63 12.07 -10.17 -1.08
N ASP A 64 11.36 -9.60 -2.05
CA ASP A 64 11.41 -8.18 -2.39
C ASP A 64 10.81 -7.32 -1.26
N LEU A 65 9.77 -7.82 -0.60
CA LEU A 65 9.13 -7.18 0.57
C LEU A 65 10.02 -7.11 1.83
N ARG A 66 11.27 -7.59 1.75
CA ARG A 66 12.25 -7.51 2.84
C ARG A 66 13.37 -6.52 2.55
N ARG A 67 13.36 -5.91 1.37
CA ARG A 67 14.37 -4.98 0.89
C ARG A 67 13.76 -3.58 0.88
N ASP A 68 14.29 -2.71 1.72
CA ASP A 68 13.91 -1.31 1.78
C ASP A 68 14.01 -0.63 0.41
N GLY A 69 13.11 0.29 0.11
CA GLY A 69 13.08 1.03 -1.15
C GLY A 69 12.76 0.18 -2.38
N THR A 70 12.34 -1.09 -2.21
CA THR A 70 11.91 -1.90 -3.36
C THR A 70 10.58 -1.41 -3.87
N GLN A 71 10.47 -1.24 -5.18
CA GLN A 71 9.32 -0.59 -5.81
C GLN A 71 8.55 -1.54 -6.72
N PHE A 72 7.23 -1.36 -6.78
CA PHE A 72 6.32 -2.11 -7.64
C PHE A 72 5.28 -1.21 -8.30
N PHE A 73 4.95 -1.49 -9.55
CA PHE A 73 3.82 -0.87 -10.25
C PHE A 73 2.63 -1.83 -10.33
N ASP A 74 1.43 -1.28 -10.27
CA ASP A 74 0.23 -2.00 -10.68
C ASP A 74 0.23 -2.25 -12.21
N ARG A 75 -0.74 -3.02 -12.72
CA ARG A 75 -0.81 -3.36 -14.16
C ARG A 75 -0.91 -2.13 -15.08
N SER A 76 -1.43 -1.03 -14.56
CA SER A 76 -1.59 0.22 -15.30
C SER A 76 -0.42 1.18 -15.13
N GLU A 77 0.55 0.88 -14.28
CA GLU A 77 1.65 1.79 -13.90
C GLU A 77 1.16 3.14 -13.33
N THR A 78 -0.05 3.13 -12.77
CA THR A 78 -0.73 4.30 -12.17
C THR A 78 -0.69 4.30 -10.65
N VAL A 79 -0.18 3.24 -10.03
CA VAL A 79 0.07 3.18 -8.59
C VAL A 79 1.43 2.56 -8.35
N LEU A 80 2.27 3.30 -7.62
CA LEU A 80 3.57 2.85 -7.14
C LEU A 80 3.42 2.35 -5.71
N ILE A 81 4.04 1.21 -5.42
CA ILE A 81 4.25 0.74 -4.05
C ILE A 81 5.75 0.76 -3.77
N GLU A 82 6.14 1.38 -2.66
CA GLU A 82 7.50 1.29 -2.13
C GLU A 82 7.51 0.52 -0.80
N VAL A 83 8.43 -0.43 -0.67
CA VAL A 83 8.64 -1.16 0.57
C VAL A 83 9.39 -0.27 1.55
N LEU A 84 8.75 0.02 2.68
CA LEU A 84 9.38 0.73 3.80
C LEU A 84 9.93 -0.30 4.79
N ALA A 85 11.24 -0.51 4.82
CA ALA A 85 11.88 -1.30 5.86
C ALA A 85 12.07 -0.44 7.11
N LEU A 86 11.15 -0.59 8.04
CA LEU A 86 11.29 -0.07 9.39
C LEU A 86 12.20 -1.04 10.20
N PRO A 87 12.50 -0.81 11.51
CA PRO A 87 13.46 -1.64 12.25
C PRO A 87 13.21 -3.13 12.03
N ARG A 88 14.27 -3.95 11.82
CA ARG A 88 14.41 -5.36 11.32
C ARG A 88 13.26 -6.37 11.45
N TRP A 89 12.19 -6.06 12.16
CA TRP A 89 11.01 -6.87 12.42
C TRP A 89 9.69 -6.22 11.94
N PHE A 90 9.73 -5.04 11.34
CA PHE A 90 8.56 -4.37 10.76
C PHE A 90 8.87 -3.88 9.34
N TYR A 91 7.94 -4.10 8.40
CA TYR A 91 7.95 -3.40 7.11
C TYR A 91 6.55 -2.85 6.87
N GLY A 92 6.48 -1.69 6.24
CA GLY A 92 5.26 -1.08 5.72
C GLY A 92 5.31 -1.06 4.20
N LEU A 93 4.19 -0.75 3.56
CA LEU A 93 4.16 -0.41 2.14
C LEU A 93 3.68 1.01 2.00
N TYR A 94 4.53 1.87 1.44
CA TYR A 94 4.12 3.16 0.95
C TYR A 94 3.38 2.96 -0.37
N VAL A 95 2.25 3.64 -0.55
CA VAL A 95 1.38 3.53 -1.72
C VAL A 95 1.16 4.92 -2.26
N GLU A 96 1.74 5.19 -3.43
CA GLU A 96 1.73 6.48 -4.09
C GLU A 96 0.84 6.41 -5.34
N PRO A 97 -0.21 7.23 -5.43
CA PRO A 97 -1.01 7.33 -6.64
C PRO A 97 -0.26 8.10 -7.74
N ASN A 98 -0.03 7.47 -8.88
CA ASN A 98 0.52 8.09 -10.10
C ASN A 98 -0.59 8.23 -11.16
N THR A 99 -1.47 9.22 -11.01
CA THR A 99 -2.60 9.45 -11.93
C THR A 99 -3.59 8.28 -12.12
N PRO A 100 -3.92 7.47 -11.09
CA PRO A 100 -4.92 6.42 -11.25
C PRO A 100 -6.31 7.01 -11.47
N THR A 101 -7.13 6.31 -12.25
CA THR A 101 -8.58 6.56 -12.27
C THR A 101 -9.21 6.21 -10.91
N PRO A 102 -10.37 6.78 -10.58
CA PRO A 102 -11.09 6.43 -9.35
C PRO A 102 -11.37 4.92 -9.20
N GLY A 103 -11.61 4.23 -10.31
CA GLY A 103 -11.81 2.78 -10.32
C GLY A 103 -10.55 2.00 -9.95
N GLN A 104 -9.40 2.37 -10.54
CA GLN A 104 -8.10 1.74 -10.22
C GLN A 104 -7.73 1.95 -8.75
N TRP A 105 -7.93 3.17 -8.24
CA TRP A 105 -7.65 3.46 -6.83
C TRP A 105 -8.55 2.70 -5.86
N ALA A 106 -9.85 2.59 -6.17
CA ALA A 106 -10.79 1.79 -5.40
C ALA A 106 -10.41 0.30 -5.39
N GLU A 107 -9.90 -0.24 -6.51
CA GLU A 107 -9.42 -1.63 -6.58
C GLU A 107 -8.20 -1.86 -5.67
N VAL A 108 -7.22 -0.95 -5.72
CA VAL A 108 -6.00 -1.04 -4.89
C VAL A 108 -6.34 -0.91 -3.40
N THR A 109 -7.09 0.13 -3.02
CA THR A 109 -7.48 0.35 -1.61
C THR A 109 -8.33 -0.80 -1.07
N GLY A 110 -9.31 -1.31 -1.84
CA GLY A 110 -10.10 -2.48 -1.45
C GLY A 110 -9.32 -3.80 -1.41
N MET A 111 -8.23 -3.94 -2.17
CA MET A 111 -7.28 -5.05 -2.03
C MET A 111 -6.50 -4.96 -0.71
N PHE A 112 -6.05 -3.77 -0.34
CA PHE A 112 -5.41 -3.55 0.95
C PHE A 112 -6.35 -3.71 2.14
N ASP A 113 -7.62 -3.34 2.04
CA ASP A 113 -8.61 -3.57 3.11
C ASP A 113 -8.79 -5.07 3.40
N ARG A 114 -8.89 -5.89 2.34
CA ARG A 114 -8.97 -7.35 2.46
C ARG A 114 -7.70 -7.94 3.07
N LEU A 115 -6.54 -7.52 2.55
CA LEU A 115 -5.24 -7.93 3.08
C LEU A 115 -5.07 -7.50 4.55
N GLY A 116 -5.60 -6.34 4.90
CA GLY A 116 -5.60 -5.78 6.24
C GLY A 116 -6.37 -6.65 7.23
N GLY A 117 -7.55 -7.13 6.85
CA GLY A 117 -8.34 -8.07 7.64
C GLY A 117 -7.61 -9.41 7.90
N GLU A 118 -6.84 -9.90 6.92
CA GLU A 118 -6.04 -11.13 7.09
C GLU A 118 -4.82 -10.94 8.00
N LEU A 119 -4.25 -9.72 8.03
CA LEU A 119 -2.99 -9.43 8.69
C LEU A 119 -3.12 -8.58 9.96
N ASP A 120 -4.31 -8.16 10.39
CA ASP A 120 -4.50 -7.14 11.45
C ASP A 120 -3.76 -5.82 11.12
N ALA A 121 -3.84 -5.43 9.85
CA ALA A 121 -3.23 -4.25 9.26
C ALA A 121 -4.26 -3.35 8.58
N ARG A 122 -3.90 -2.09 8.31
CA ARG A 122 -4.76 -1.17 7.54
C ARG A 122 -3.93 -0.28 6.65
N LEU A 123 -4.57 0.22 5.61
CA LEU A 123 -4.11 1.35 4.82
C LEU A 123 -4.57 2.65 5.51
N ALA A 124 -3.69 3.64 5.66
CA ALA A 124 -4.06 4.95 6.19
C ALA A 124 -3.25 6.07 5.50
N PRO A 125 -3.63 7.35 5.64
CA PRO A 125 -2.82 8.48 5.16
C PRO A 125 -1.43 8.46 5.78
N ALA A 126 -0.38 8.71 4.99
CA ALA A 126 1.01 8.70 5.46
C ALA A 126 1.22 9.61 6.68
N ASP A 127 0.67 10.83 6.65
CA ASP A 127 0.71 11.78 7.77
C ASP A 127 0.03 11.24 9.04
N GLY A 128 -0.94 10.35 8.89
CA GLY A 128 -1.62 9.69 10.01
C GLY A 128 -0.75 8.67 10.75
N PHE A 129 0.46 8.37 10.26
CA PHE A 129 1.44 7.47 10.88
C PHE A 129 2.58 8.21 11.62
N ALA A 130 2.64 9.55 11.56
CA ALA A 130 3.76 10.33 12.09
C ALA A 130 3.70 10.67 13.60
N HIS A 131 3.07 9.82 14.43
CA HIS A 131 2.81 10.10 15.85
C HIS A 131 3.30 9.01 16.82
#